data_AF-A0A8T2A3N3-F1
#
_entry.id   AF-A0A8T2A3N3-F1
#
_cell.length_a   1.000
_cell.length_b   1.000
_cell.length_c   1.000
_cell.angle_alpha   90.00
_cell.angle_beta   90.00
_cell.angle_gamma   90.00
#
_symmetry.space_group_name_H-M   'P 1'
#
loop_
_entity.id
_entity.type
_entity.pdbx_description
1 polymer ?
#
loop_
_entity_poly.entity_id
_entity_poly.type
_entity_poly.pdbx_seq_one_letter_code
_entity_poly.pdbx_strand_id
1 'polypeptide(L)'
;MVLQNDIDLLNPPAELEKRKHKLKRLVQSPNSFFMDVKCQGCFNITTVFSHSQTVVMCGNCQTILCQPTGGKAKLTEGCSFRRKGD
;
A
#
# COMPACT_ATOMS: atom_id res chain seq x y z
N MET A 1 -3.70 -29.01 -11.90
CA MET A 1 -2.43 -28.78 -11.17
C MET A 1 -1.35 -28.62 -12.23
N VAL A 2 -0.70 -27.45 -12.31
CA VAL A 2 0.38 -27.22 -13.29
C VAL A 2 1.62 -27.93 -12.75
N LEU A 3 2.19 -28.86 -13.52
CA LEU A 3 3.34 -29.66 -13.13
C LEU A 3 4.53 -28.73 -12.84
N GLN A 4 5.30 -29.05 -11.78
CA GLN A 4 6.40 -28.24 -11.25
C GLN A 4 7.55 -27.99 -12.26
N ASN A 5 7.55 -28.69 -13.41
CA ASN A 5 8.63 -28.70 -14.40
C ASN A 5 8.32 -27.95 -15.71
N ASP A 6 7.12 -27.40 -15.90
CA ASP A 6 6.73 -26.66 -17.12
C ASP A 6 6.38 -25.19 -16.84
N ILE A 7 7.08 -24.55 -15.90
CA ILE A 7 6.86 -23.13 -15.60
C ILE A 7 7.79 -22.29 -16.47
N ASP A 8 7.22 -21.59 -17.45
CA ASP A 8 7.95 -20.59 -18.24
C ASP A 8 8.50 -19.49 -17.31
N LEU A 9 9.83 -19.42 -17.21
CA LEU A 9 10.54 -18.45 -16.39
C LEU A 9 10.46 -17.03 -16.96
N LEU A 10 10.27 -16.89 -18.26
CA LEU A 10 10.11 -15.60 -18.93
C LEU A 10 8.68 -15.07 -18.75
N ASN A 11 7.70 -15.97 -18.67
CA ASN A 11 6.29 -15.62 -18.50
C ASN A 11 5.65 -16.38 -17.31
N PRO A 12 6.13 -16.15 -16.08
CA PRO A 12 5.58 -16.81 -14.91
C PRO A 12 4.14 -16.34 -14.65
N PRO A 13 3.24 -17.22 -14.17
CA PRO A 13 1.87 -16.84 -13.86
C PRO A 13 1.83 -15.80 -12.73
N ALA A 14 0.94 -14.80 -12.87
CA ALA A 14 0.84 -13.65 -11.97
C ALA A 14 0.66 -14.03 -10.49
N GLU A 15 0.03 -15.18 -10.21
CA GLU A 15 -0.16 -15.65 -8.84
C GLU A 15 1.15 -16.09 -8.17
N LEU A 16 2.07 -16.70 -8.92
CA LEU A 16 3.39 -17.05 -8.41
C LEU A 16 4.24 -15.79 -8.18
N GLU A 17 4.18 -14.81 -9.07
CA GLU A 17 4.91 -13.55 -8.90
C GLU A 17 4.45 -12.73 -7.70
N LYS A 18 3.15 -12.71 -7.40
CA LYS A 18 2.58 -12.01 -6.25
C LYS A 18 3.10 -12.56 -4.91
N ARG A 19 3.42 -13.86 -4.85
CA ARG A 19 3.96 -14.52 -3.64
C ARG A 19 5.45 -14.31 -3.45
N LYS A 20 6.19 -13.95 -4.51
CA LYS A 20 7.63 -13.69 -4.45
C LYS A 20 7.93 -12.40 -3.68
N HIS A 21 9.08 -12.38 -2.99
CA HIS A 21 9.61 -11.17 -2.37
C HIS A 21 9.87 -10.09 -3.43
N LYS A 22 9.68 -8.81 -3.08
CA LYS A 22 9.77 -7.66 -4.02
C LYS A 22 11.07 -7.59 -4.85
N LEU A 23 12.20 -8.05 -4.28
CA LEU A 23 13.51 -8.11 -4.96
C LEU A 23 13.74 -9.38 -5.79
N LYS A 24 12.92 -10.43 -5.59
CA LYS A 24 13.06 -11.75 -6.24
C LYS A 24 12.00 -11.99 -7.34
N ARG A 25 11.23 -10.97 -7.69
CA ARG A 25 10.33 -11.00 -8.86
C ARG A 25 11.15 -11.01 -10.14
N LEU A 26 10.54 -11.40 -11.27
CA LEU A 26 11.19 -11.34 -12.58
C LEU A 26 11.67 -9.91 -12.87
N VAL A 27 10.79 -8.94 -12.60
CA VAL A 27 11.12 -7.50 -12.58
C VAL A 27 10.84 -6.96 -11.19
N GLN A 28 11.82 -6.28 -10.60
CA GLN A 28 11.69 -5.71 -9.26
C GLN A 28 10.69 -4.56 -9.25
N SER A 29 9.78 -4.57 -8.28
CA SER A 29 8.76 -3.53 -8.12
C SER A 29 8.42 -3.30 -6.65
N PRO A 30 8.06 -2.06 -6.27
CA PRO A 30 7.72 -1.75 -4.89
C PRO A 30 6.42 -2.45 -4.44
N ASN A 31 6.32 -2.72 -3.13
CA ASN A 31 5.06 -3.15 -2.49
C ASN A 31 4.28 -1.99 -1.84
N SER A 32 4.89 -0.81 -1.83
CA SER A 32 4.31 0.41 -1.28
C SER A 32 3.48 1.14 -2.34
N PHE A 33 2.59 2.01 -1.86
CA PHE A 33 1.69 2.80 -2.70
C PHE A 33 1.33 4.09 -1.97
N PHE A 34 0.88 5.08 -2.73
CA PHE A 34 0.24 6.27 -2.18
C PHE A 34 -1.27 6.05 -2.10
N MET A 35 -1.89 6.61 -1.07
CA MET A 35 -3.33 6.56 -0.88
C MET A 35 -3.87 7.94 -0.54
N ASP A 36 -5.06 8.22 -1.02
CA ASP A 36 -5.84 9.40 -0.69
C ASP A 36 -6.70 9.04 0.53
N VAL A 37 -6.41 9.66 1.68
CA VAL A 37 -7.13 9.45 2.94
C VAL A 37 -8.09 10.61 3.15
N LYS A 38 -9.36 10.30 3.34
CA LYS A 38 -10.42 11.26 3.66
C LYS A 38 -10.62 11.32 5.17
N CYS A 39 -10.51 12.53 5.72
CA CYS A 39 -10.78 12.79 7.12
C CYS A 39 -12.29 12.83 7.42
N GLN A 40 -12.73 12.28 8.55
CA GLN A 40 -14.13 12.33 8.98
C GLN A 40 -14.58 13.71 9.47
N GLY A 41 -13.70 14.46 10.14
CA GLY A 41 -14.08 15.75 10.73
C GLY A 41 -14.18 16.89 9.71
N CYS A 42 -13.23 16.96 8.77
CA CYS A 42 -13.12 18.09 7.86
C CYS A 42 -13.31 17.73 6.37
N PHE A 43 -13.63 16.46 6.07
CA PHE A 43 -13.83 15.91 4.71
C PHE A 43 -12.71 16.15 3.69
N ASN A 44 -11.61 16.76 4.12
CA ASN A 44 -10.46 17.04 3.29
C ASN A 44 -9.71 15.75 2.97
N ILE A 45 -9.15 15.70 1.75
CA ILE A 45 -8.43 14.54 1.23
C ILE A 45 -6.93 14.85 1.31
N THR A 46 -6.17 13.97 1.96
CA THR A 46 -4.72 14.10 2.10
C THR A 46 -4.04 12.87 1.54
N THR A 47 -2.98 13.06 0.76
CA THR A 47 -2.18 11.97 0.20
C THR A 47 -1.21 11.43 1.25
N VAL A 48 -1.31 10.14 1.55
CA VAL A 48 -0.50 9.45 2.57
C VAL A 48 0.25 8.28 1.94
N PHE A 49 1.48 8.03 2.40
CA PHE A 49 2.27 6.88 1.98
C PHE A 49 1.92 5.63 2.81
N SER A 50 1.81 4.46 2.15
CA SER A 50 1.33 3.24 2.83
C SER A 50 2.22 2.71 3.96
N HIS A 51 3.51 3.03 3.94
CA HIS A 51 4.47 2.66 5.00
C HIS A 51 5.06 3.93 5.63
N SER A 52 4.20 4.89 6.00
CA SER A 52 4.63 6.14 6.65
C SER A 52 5.39 5.86 7.95
N GLN A 53 6.57 6.48 8.09
CA GLN A 53 7.39 6.43 9.30
C GLN A 53 7.02 7.51 10.31
N THR A 54 6.35 8.57 9.86
CA THR A 54 5.91 9.68 10.70
C THR A 54 4.41 9.64 10.89
N VAL A 55 3.95 10.23 12.00
CA VAL A 55 2.53 10.51 12.21
C VAL A 55 2.09 11.53 11.17
N VAL A 56 1.00 11.24 10.45
CA VAL A 56 0.45 12.16 9.45
C VAL A 56 -0.81 12.79 10.02
N MET A 57 -0.84 14.12 10.03
CA MET A 57 -2.00 14.89 10.50
C MET A 57 -2.71 15.55 9.34
N CYS A 58 -4.02 15.76 9.48
CA CYS A 58 -4.80 16.51 8.50
C CYS A 58 -4.42 18.00 8.56
N GLY A 59 -4.18 18.63 7.40
CA GLY A 59 -3.79 20.03 7.34
C GLY A 59 -4.83 21.03 7.86
N ASN A 60 -6.12 20.66 7.88
CA ASN A 60 -7.19 21.58 8.31
C ASN A 60 -7.62 21.33 9.76
N CYS A 61 -7.96 20.09 10.10
CA CYS A 61 -8.51 19.75 11.41
C CYS A 61 -7.45 19.24 12.43
N GLN A 62 -6.17 19.15 12.05
CA GLN A 62 -5.05 18.65 12.88
C GLN A 62 -5.28 17.26 13.51
N THR A 63 -6.30 16.55 13.07
CA THR A 63 -6.57 15.18 13.48
C THR A 63 -5.52 14.25 12.90
N ILE A 64 -5.12 13.25 13.67
CA ILE A 64 -4.20 12.21 13.22
C ILE A 64 -4.92 11.35 12.17
N LEU A 65 -4.35 11.23 10.97
CA LEU A 65 -4.85 10.38 9.88
C LEU A 65 -4.26 8.97 9.94
N CYS A 66 -2.96 8.87 10.23
CA CYS A 66 -2.30 7.59 10.43
C CYS A 66 -1.16 7.66 11.45
N GLN A 67 -0.93 6.52 12.12
CA GLN A 67 0.19 6.28 13.01
C GLN A 67 1.21 5.33 12.36
N PRO A 68 2.52 5.57 12.54
CA PRO A 68 3.55 4.69 12.01
C PRO A 68 3.54 3.35 12.73
N THR A 69 3.85 2.28 12.00
CA THR A 69 4.08 0.94 12.54
C THR A 69 5.37 0.36 11.93
N GLY A 70 5.78 -0.85 12.32
CA GLY A 70 6.90 -1.55 11.67
C GLY A 70 6.64 -1.94 10.20
N GLY A 71 5.41 -1.79 9.70
CA GLY A 71 5.03 -2.16 8.34
C GLY A 71 4.12 -1.10 7.70
N LYS A 72 2.87 -1.49 7.39
CA LYS A 72 1.88 -0.55 6.86
C LYS A 72 1.40 0.38 7.98
N ALA A 73 1.28 1.67 7.68
CA ALA A 73 0.77 2.64 8.63
C ALA A 73 -0.65 2.28 9.09
N LYS A 74 -0.94 2.49 10.38
CA LYS A 74 -2.26 2.27 10.96
C LYS A 74 -3.10 3.51 10.73
N LEU A 75 -4.19 3.40 9.98
CA LEU A 75 -5.15 4.50 9.81
C LEU A 75 -5.97 4.68 11.09
N THR A 76 -6.34 5.93 11.38
CA THR A 76 -7.24 6.25 12.49
C THR A 76 -8.64 5.75 12.18
N GLU A 77 -9.36 5.34 13.22
CA GLU A 77 -10.75 4.86 13.10
C GLU A 77 -11.63 5.89 12.40
N GLY A 78 -12.48 5.42 11.49
CA GLY A 78 -13.35 6.25 10.67
C GLY A 78 -12.70 6.85 9.42
N CYS A 79 -11.38 6.91 9.28
CA CYS A 79 -10.78 7.43 8.04
C CYS A 79 -11.00 6.45 6.87
N SER A 80 -11.55 6.94 5.75
CA SER A 80 -11.66 6.17 4.51
C SER A 80 -10.47 6.45 3.61
N PHE A 81 -10.02 5.46 2.83
CA PHE A 81 -8.90 5.64 1.92
C PHE A 81 -9.16 5.04 0.54
N ARG A 82 -8.55 5.64 -0.48
CA ARG A 82 -8.49 5.15 -1.86
C ARG A 82 -7.03 5.01 -2.27
N ARG A 83 -6.67 3.94 -2.99
CA ARG A 83 -5.32 3.83 -3.56
C ARG A 83 -5.18 4.78 -4.76
N LYS A 84 -4.10 5.54 -4.81
CA LYS A 84 -3.82 6.48 -5.90
C LYS A 84 -3.07 5.73 -6.99
N GLY A 85 -3.64 5.65 -8.20
CA GLY A 85 -3.06 4.94 -9.34
C GLY A 85 -3.69 3.56 -9.64
N ASP A 86 -4.94 3.34 -9.23
CA ASP A 86 -5.85 2.48 -10.02
C ASP A 86 -6.46 3.35 -11.13
#